data_AF-A0A1I4MV31-F1
#
_entry.id   AF-A0A1I4MV31-F1
#
_cell.length_a   1.000
_cell.length_b   1.000
_cell.length_c   1.000
_cell.angle_alpha   90.00
_cell.angle_beta   90.00
_cell.angle_gamma   90.00
#
_symmetry.space_group_name_H-M   'P 1'
#
loop_
_entity.id
_entity.type
_entity.pdbx_description
1 polymer ?
#
loop_
_entity_poly.entity_id
_entity_poly.type
_entity_poly.pdbx_seq_one_letter_code
_entity_poly.pdbx_strand_id
1 'polypeptide(L)'
;MKLTTLLNRIALGTSLCLLMPVSIMAEEITCPGFLSNTTVDNLLVPANSDCNLNGTRVMGTIRVESNATLNAEKIIVVGNVQAENASQVNILNGSRIGGSVQVKQGGGANVSDSFIDSDIQYDSNISLLQVLRSTVGGNVQVVQNTGGVEIEGNTIDGNLQCKENTPAPVGGGNIVQGSKEDQCRQLSGHVTTTPPRDKCNQSHPSVAEDTNLHIPRVSVITPSGVEVYWATLRFAPELSRNGNLVFELANPATNLGRCD
;
A
#
# COMPACT_ATOMS: atom_id res chain seq x y z
N MET A 1 -25.32 -7.88 -90.15
CA MET A 1 -24.34 -8.87 -89.66
C MET A 1 -23.10 -8.14 -89.14
N LYS A 2 -23.09 -7.79 -87.84
CA LYS A 2 -21.91 -7.67 -86.97
C LYS A 2 -22.37 -7.34 -85.54
N LEU A 3 -21.64 -7.92 -84.62
CA LEU A 3 -21.93 -8.27 -83.24
C LEU A 3 -21.15 -7.31 -82.32
N THR A 4 -21.76 -6.77 -81.25
CA THR A 4 -21.02 -6.20 -80.10
C THR A 4 -21.94 -6.07 -78.86
N THR A 5 -22.13 -7.15 -78.10
CA THR A 5 -21.62 -7.40 -76.72
C THR A 5 -21.96 -6.37 -75.63
N LEU A 6 -22.81 -6.82 -74.68
CA LEU A 6 -23.04 -6.25 -73.35
C LEU A 6 -21.77 -6.34 -72.48
N LEU A 7 -21.54 -5.32 -71.64
CA LEU A 7 -20.71 -5.43 -70.45
C LEU A 7 -21.48 -4.92 -69.24
N ASN A 8 -21.94 -5.86 -68.42
CA ASN A 8 -22.57 -5.66 -67.12
C ASN A 8 -21.44 -5.47 -66.09
N ARG A 9 -21.36 -4.30 -65.43
CA ARG A 9 -20.37 -4.04 -64.37
C ARG A 9 -20.97 -4.38 -63.01
N ILE A 10 -20.65 -5.56 -62.49
CA ILE A 10 -20.95 -5.95 -61.10
C ILE A 10 -19.83 -5.40 -60.21
N ALA A 11 -20.19 -4.55 -59.26
CA ALA A 11 -19.31 -4.00 -58.25
C ALA A 11 -19.08 -5.03 -57.14
N LEU A 12 -17.81 -5.37 -56.85
CA LEU A 12 -17.41 -6.01 -55.60
C LEU A 12 -16.75 -4.97 -54.70
N GLY A 13 -17.46 -4.53 -53.66
CA GLY A 13 -16.89 -3.74 -52.57
C GLY A 13 -16.27 -4.66 -51.52
N THR A 14 -14.94 -4.72 -51.44
CA THR A 14 -14.23 -5.38 -50.35
C THR A 14 -14.26 -4.50 -49.11
N SER A 15 -15.16 -4.82 -48.17
CA SER A 15 -15.23 -4.20 -46.85
C SER A 15 -14.06 -4.72 -46.00
N LEU A 16 -13.00 -3.93 -45.91
CA LEU A 16 -11.87 -4.16 -45.00
C LEU A 16 -12.32 -3.74 -43.59
N CYS A 17 -12.76 -4.70 -42.80
CA CYS A 17 -13.11 -4.48 -41.39
C CYS A 17 -11.80 -4.32 -40.60
N LEU A 18 -11.35 -3.07 -40.39
CA LEU A 18 -10.27 -2.76 -39.47
C LEU A 18 -10.73 -3.09 -38.05
N LEU A 19 -10.28 -4.22 -37.51
CA LEU A 19 -10.28 -4.49 -36.08
C LEU A 19 -9.31 -3.49 -35.44
N MET A 20 -9.84 -2.37 -34.95
CA MET A 20 -9.04 -1.49 -34.10
C MET A 20 -8.75 -2.23 -32.79
N PRO A 21 -7.48 -2.29 -32.34
CA PRO A 21 -7.19 -2.80 -31.01
C PRO A 21 -7.88 -1.87 -30.00
N VAL A 22 -8.81 -2.42 -29.22
CA VAL A 22 -9.39 -1.71 -28.08
C VAL A 22 -8.32 -1.72 -26.99
N SER A 23 -7.65 -0.59 -26.81
CA SER A 23 -6.77 -0.40 -25.66
C SER A 23 -7.63 -0.32 -24.41
N ILE A 24 -7.65 -1.39 -23.61
CA ILE A 24 -8.20 -1.37 -22.26
C ILE A 24 -7.17 -0.62 -21.41
N MET A 25 -7.27 0.71 -21.40
CA MET A 25 -6.57 1.53 -20.41
C MET A 25 -7.32 1.30 -19.10
N ALA A 26 -6.67 0.73 -18.08
CA ALA A 26 -7.22 0.78 -16.72
C ALA A 26 -7.58 2.25 -16.44
N GLU A 27 -8.85 2.53 -16.18
CA GLU A 27 -9.38 3.89 -16.19
C GLU A 27 -8.85 4.62 -14.95
N GLU A 28 -7.70 5.31 -15.09
CA GLU A 28 -7.18 6.23 -14.09
C GLU A 28 -8.17 7.39 -13.98
N ILE A 29 -8.81 7.54 -12.82
CA ILE A 29 -9.72 8.64 -12.57
C ILE A 29 -8.95 9.82 -11.97
N THR A 30 -9.16 11.01 -12.53
CA THR A 30 -8.66 12.25 -11.93
C THR A 30 -9.58 12.66 -10.78
N CYS A 31 -9.01 12.93 -9.60
CA CYS A 31 -9.77 13.35 -8.45
C CYS A 31 -10.50 14.68 -8.73
N PRO A 32 -11.84 14.75 -8.57
CA PRO A 32 -12.62 15.97 -8.78
C PRO A 32 -12.56 16.95 -7.59
N GLY A 33 -11.63 16.74 -6.66
CA GLY A 33 -11.46 17.50 -5.41
C GLY A 33 -12.02 16.80 -4.17
N PHE A 34 -13.09 16.03 -4.29
CA PHE A 34 -13.65 15.22 -3.20
C PHE A 34 -14.22 13.90 -3.70
N LEU A 35 -13.91 12.80 -3.01
CA LEU A 35 -14.52 11.49 -3.22
C LEU A 35 -14.86 10.86 -1.86
N SER A 36 -16.02 10.22 -1.76
CA SER A 36 -16.39 9.51 -0.54
C SER A 36 -17.17 8.24 -0.83
N ASN A 37 -16.89 7.18 -0.06
CA ASN A 37 -17.56 5.88 -0.11
C ASN A 37 -17.69 5.28 -1.51
N THR A 38 -16.77 5.62 -2.41
CA THR A 38 -16.74 5.14 -3.79
C THR A 38 -15.57 4.17 -4.00
N THR A 39 -15.65 3.36 -5.05
CA THR A 39 -14.54 2.51 -5.48
C THR A 39 -14.05 2.98 -6.84
N VAL A 40 -12.73 3.12 -6.98
CA VAL A 40 -12.06 3.52 -8.21
C VAL A 40 -10.88 2.60 -8.46
N ASP A 41 -10.41 2.50 -9.70
CA ASP A 41 -9.24 1.69 -10.04
C ASP A 41 -7.95 2.39 -9.63
N ASN A 42 -7.40 3.25 -10.48
CA ASN A 42 -6.28 4.13 -10.15
C ASN A 42 -6.79 5.57 -9.96
N LEU A 43 -6.16 6.33 -9.07
CA LEU A 43 -6.56 7.71 -8.78
C LEU A 43 -5.38 8.66 -9.02
N LEU A 44 -5.61 9.68 -9.83
CA LEU A 44 -4.68 10.80 -10.03
C LEU A 44 -5.16 12.02 -9.25
N VAL A 45 -4.33 12.57 -8.36
CA VAL A 45 -4.53 13.91 -7.81
C VAL A 45 -3.75 14.90 -8.68
N PRO A 46 -4.42 15.77 -9.46
CA PRO A 46 -3.73 16.60 -10.43
C PRO A 46 -2.89 17.70 -9.78
N ALA A 47 -1.90 18.21 -10.52
CA ALA A 47 -1.00 19.24 -10.01
C ALA A 47 -1.74 20.50 -9.57
N ASN A 48 -1.24 21.17 -8.52
CA ASN A 48 -1.81 22.39 -7.95
C ASN A 48 -3.28 22.25 -7.50
N SER A 49 -3.68 21.05 -7.09
CA SER A 49 -5.04 20.78 -6.64
C SER A 49 -5.06 20.07 -5.30
N ASP A 50 -6.19 20.19 -4.60
CA ASP A 50 -6.45 19.44 -3.38
C ASP A 50 -7.45 18.33 -3.67
N CYS A 51 -7.20 17.15 -3.12
CA CYS A 51 -8.10 16.01 -3.18
C CYS A 51 -8.39 15.47 -1.79
N ASN A 52 -9.67 15.38 -1.44
CA ASN A 52 -10.14 14.88 -0.17
C ASN A 52 -10.84 13.53 -0.37
N LEU A 53 -10.35 12.48 0.28
CA LEU A 53 -10.88 11.13 0.21
C LEU A 53 -11.43 10.71 1.57
N ASN A 54 -12.67 10.22 1.62
CA ASN A 54 -13.28 9.73 2.86
C ASN A 54 -14.00 8.40 2.65
N GLY A 55 -13.45 7.31 3.18
CA GLY A 55 -14.03 5.98 2.99
C GLY A 55 -13.94 5.45 1.54
N THR A 56 -13.13 6.11 0.70
CA THR A 56 -12.90 5.73 -0.70
C THR A 56 -12.02 4.49 -0.78
N ARG A 57 -12.32 3.60 -1.72
CA ARG A 57 -11.52 2.42 -2.04
C ARG A 57 -10.83 2.62 -3.39
N VAL A 58 -9.51 2.48 -3.43
CA VAL A 58 -8.69 2.56 -4.65
C VAL A 58 -8.08 1.18 -4.90
N MET A 59 -8.47 0.52 -5.98
CA MET A 59 -8.04 -0.85 -6.29
C MET A 59 -6.62 -0.92 -6.86
N GLY A 60 -6.07 0.21 -7.27
CA GLY A 60 -4.72 0.38 -7.77
C GLY A 60 -3.95 1.41 -6.96
N THR A 61 -3.24 2.30 -7.65
CA THR A 61 -2.33 3.28 -7.07
C THR A 61 -2.96 4.67 -7.03
N ILE A 62 -2.65 5.44 -5.99
CA ILE A 62 -2.86 6.88 -5.94
C ILE A 62 -1.57 7.58 -6.36
N ARG A 63 -1.61 8.36 -7.45
CA ARG A 63 -0.52 9.27 -7.84
C ARG A 63 -0.88 10.69 -7.47
N VAL A 64 -0.02 11.36 -6.71
CA VAL A 64 -0.18 12.76 -6.30
C VAL A 64 0.87 13.60 -7.02
N GLU A 65 0.41 14.48 -7.89
CA GLU A 65 1.28 15.30 -8.73
C GLU A 65 1.84 16.52 -7.99
N SER A 66 2.73 17.25 -8.68
CA SER A 66 3.42 18.43 -8.15
C SER A 66 2.49 19.47 -7.53
N ASN A 67 2.90 20.00 -6.38
CA ASN A 67 2.18 21.03 -5.61
C ASN A 67 0.71 20.67 -5.31
N ALA A 68 0.36 19.38 -5.33
CA ALA A 68 -0.97 18.92 -4.97
C ALA A 68 -1.05 18.49 -3.50
N THR A 69 -2.26 18.48 -2.95
CA THR A 69 -2.53 17.97 -1.60
C THR A 69 -3.45 16.77 -1.67
N LEU A 70 -3.10 15.71 -0.95
CA LEU A 70 -4.00 14.59 -0.67
C LEU A 70 -4.38 14.59 0.81
N ASN A 71 -5.67 14.63 1.10
CA ASN A 71 -6.23 14.37 2.43
C ASN A 71 -7.05 13.09 2.39
N ALA A 72 -6.54 12.01 2.96
CA ALA A 72 -7.19 10.71 2.96
C ALA A 72 -7.54 10.24 4.37
N GLU A 73 -8.81 9.90 4.58
CA GLU A 73 -9.33 9.38 5.83
C GLU A 73 -10.12 8.09 5.62
N LYS A 74 -9.87 7.07 6.46
CA LYS A 74 -10.58 5.78 6.43
C LYS A 74 -10.58 5.12 5.05
N ILE A 75 -9.54 5.36 4.25
CA ILE A 75 -9.49 4.84 2.87
C ILE A 75 -8.89 3.43 2.84
N ILE A 76 -9.14 2.71 1.74
CA ILE A 76 -8.44 1.47 1.43
C ILE A 76 -7.79 1.64 0.07
N VAL A 77 -6.47 1.44 -0.01
CA VAL A 77 -5.70 1.44 -1.26
C VAL A 77 -5.06 0.07 -1.38
N VAL A 78 -5.35 -0.67 -2.45
CA VAL A 78 -4.73 -1.99 -2.66
C VAL A 78 -3.29 -1.84 -3.15
N GLY A 79 -3.01 -0.83 -3.98
CA GLY A 79 -1.67 -0.51 -4.46
C GLY A 79 -0.93 0.48 -3.56
N ASN A 80 -0.20 1.40 -4.20
CA ASN A 80 0.68 2.35 -3.52
C ASN A 80 0.06 3.75 -3.41
N VAL A 81 0.64 4.57 -2.54
CA VAL A 81 0.52 6.04 -2.63
C VAL A 81 1.87 6.58 -3.05
N GLN A 82 1.92 7.27 -4.20
CA GLN A 82 3.14 7.80 -4.79
C GLN A 82 2.99 9.31 -4.98
N ALA A 83 3.88 10.07 -4.37
CA ALA A 83 3.86 11.52 -4.41
C ALA A 83 5.27 12.04 -4.67
N GLU A 84 5.45 12.70 -5.80
CA GLU A 84 6.71 13.40 -6.13
C GLU A 84 6.40 14.88 -6.29
N ASN A 85 7.14 15.74 -5.60
CA ASN A 85 6.92 17.20 -5.56
C ASN A 85 5.54 17.63 -5.03
N ALA A 86 4.80 16.75 -4.35
CA ALA A 86 3.50 17.09 -3.76
C ALA A 86 3.65 18.12 -2.63
N SER A 87 2.63 18.95 -2.42
CA SER A 87 2.61 19.94 -1.33
C SER A 87 2.41 19.25 0.04
N GLN A 88 1.43 18.36 0.14
CA GLN A 88 1.11 17.66 1.37
C GLN A 88 0.41 16.31 1.10
N VAL A 89 0.77 15.27 1.85
CA VAL A 89 0.09 13.96 1.81
C VAL A 89 -0.33 13.52 3.21
N ASN A 90 -1.64 13.45 3.46
CA ASN A 90 -2.21 13.02 4.73
C ASN A 90 -2.95 11.68 4.55
N ILE A 91 -2.58 10.66 5.33
CA ILE A 91 -3.21 9.33 5.38
C ILE A 91 -3.55 9.05 6.84
N LEU A 92 -4.83 9.16 7.17
CA LEU A 92 -5.29 9.30 8.56
C LEU A 92 -6.39 8.31 8.89
N ASN A 93 -6.67 8.17 10.19
CA ASN A 93 -7.93 7.65 10.73
C ASN A 93 -8.30 6.23 10.23
N GLY A 94 -7.47 5.23 10.50
CA GLY A 94 -7.74 3.83 10.17
C GLY A 94 -7.61 3.51 8.68
N SER A 95 -6.88 4.33 7.91
CA SER A 95 -6.61 4.06 6.50
C SER A 95 -5.74 2.82 6.34
N ARG A 96 -5.93 2.09 5.24
CA ARG A 96 -5.20 0.84 4.91
C ARG A 96 -4.57 0.96 3.53
N ILE A 97 -3.25 0.79 3.44
CA ILE A 97 -2.49 0.82 2.19
C ILE A 97 -1.81 -0.55 2.02
N GLY A 98 -2.18 -1.27 0.95
CA GLY A 98 -1.66 -2.61 0.65
C GLY A 98 -0.25 -2.61 0.07
N GLY A 99 0.18 -1.47 -0.49
CA GLY A 99 1.54 -1.24 -0.94
C GLY A 99 2.32 -0.29 -0.02
N SER A 100 3.23 0.47 -0.62
CA SER A 100 4.07 1.45 0.06
C SER A 100 3.50 2.86 -0.05
N VAL A 101 3.87 3.71 0.90
CA VAL A 101 3.68 5.17 0.83
C VAL A 101 5.03 5.81 0.52
N GLN A 102 5.12 6.52 -0.60
CA GLN A 102 6.35 7.14 -1.07
C GLN A 102 6.11 8.63 -1.30
N VAL A 103 6.76 9.49 -0.52
CA VAL A 103 6.70 10.95 -0.65
C VAL A 103 8.11 11.48 -0.85
N LYS A 104 8.39 12.01 -2.05
CA LYS A 104 9.74 12.41 -2.45
C LYS A 104 9.75 13.84 -2.99
N GLN A 105 10.81 14.58 -2.68
CA GLN A 105 11.08 15.92 -3.22
C GLN A 105 9.91 16.92 -3.03
N GLY A 106 9.04 16.69 -2.04
CA GLY A 106 7.83 17.46 -1.81
C GLY A 106 7.86 18.29 -0.53
N GLY A 107 6.68 18.73 -0.11
CA GLY A 107 6.45 19.44 1.13
C GLY A 107 6.37 18.49 2.33
N GLY A 108 5.17 18.24 2.85
CA GLY A 108 4.97 17.49 4.09
C GLY A 108 4.18 16.21 3.92
N ALA A 109 4.17 15.37 4.95
CA ALA A 109 3.37 14.15 4.98
C ALA A 109 2.98 13.76 6.41
N ASN A 110 1.78 13.24 6.59
CA ASN A 110 1.31 12.68 7.87
C ASN A 110 0.64 11.34 7.61
N VAL A 111 1.29 10.26 8.06
CA VAL A 111 0.67 8.95 8.17
C VAL A 111 0.36 8.73 9.64
N SER A 112 -0.92 8.72 10.01
CA SER A 112 -1.33 8.52 11.40
C SER A 112 -2.50 7.55 11.56
N ASP A 113 -2.45 6.79 12.65
CA ASP A 113 -3.50 5.84 13.04
C ASP A 113 -3.86 4.89 11.87
N SER A 114 -2.87 4.41 11.11
CA SER A 114 -3.07 3.72 9.83
C SER A 114 -2.27 2.41 9.72
N PHE A 115 -2.61 1.60 8.72
CA PHE A 115 -1.96 0.32 8.42
C PHE A 115 -1.32 0.36 7.03
N ILE A 116 -0.01 0.17 6.96
CA ILE A 116 0.77 0.13 5.72
C ILE A 116 1.39 -1.27 5.62
N ASP A 117 0.98 -2.06 4.61
CA ASP A 117 1.42 -3.45 4.49
C ASP A 117 2.89 -3.58 4.06
N SER A 118 3.45 -2.53 3.44
CA SER A 118 4.84 -2.47 2.95
C SER A 118 5.60 -1.30 3.61
N ASP A 119 6.39 -0.54 2.85
CA ASP A 119 7.27 0.52 3.36
C ASP A 119 6.61 1.91 3.42
N ILE A 120 7.14 2.76 4.31
CA ILE A 120 7.00 4.22 4.21
C ILE A 120 8.37 4.79 3.82
N GLN A 121 8.41 5.60 2.77
CA GLN A 121 9.63 6.25 2.26
C GLN A 121 9.44 7.76 2.13
N TYR A 122 10.22 8.52 2.89
CA TYR A 122 10.31 9.97 2.79
C TYR A 122 11.71 10.40 2.37
N ASP A 123 11.81 11.06 1.21
CA ASP A 123 13.09 11.45 0.61
C ASP A 123 13.09 12.93 0.19
N SER A 124 14.05 13.70 0.69
CA SER A 124 14.31 15.07 0.22
C SER A 124 13.12 16.05 0.34
N ASN A 125 12.28 15.89 1.35
CA ASN A 125 11.12 16.75 1.59
C ASN A 125 11.45 17.93 2.52
N ILE A 126 10.70 19.03 2.36
CA ILE A 126 11.05 20.33 2.98
C ILE A 126 10.13 20.77 4.12
N SER A 127 9.00 20.10 4.34
CA SER A 127 8.07 20.41 5.44
C SER A 127 7.99 19.25 6.44
N LEU A 128 7.16 19.42 7.48
CA LEU A 128 7.02 18.44 8.55
C LEU A 128 6.57 17.07 8.00
N LEU A 129 7.26 16.03 8.45
CA LEU A 129 6.94 14.64 8.18
C LEU A 129 6.57 13.91 9.47
N GLN A 130 5.47 13.16 9.43
CA GLN A 130 4.99 12.42 10.59
C GLN A 130 4.64 10.97 10.22
N VAL A 131 5.03 10.05 11.09
CA VAL A 131 4.53 8.66 11.14
C VAL A 131 4.13 8.39 12.58
N LEU A 132 2.82 8.32 12.85
CA LEU A 132 2.29 8.29 14.21
C LEU A 132 1.33 7.12 14.41
N ARG A 133 1.47 6.38 15.51
CA ARG A 133 0.49 5.36 15.97
C ARG A 133 0.04 4.40 14.86
N SER A 134 0.96 4.02 13.98
CA SER A 134 0.67 3.23 12.79
C SER A 134 1.38 1.88 12.83
N THR A 135 0.86 0.92 12.06
CA THR A 135 1.51 -0.37 11.83
C THR A 135 2.10 -0.40 10.43
N VAL A 136 3.39 -0.74 10.33
CA VAL A 136 4.14 -0.80 9.07
C VAL A 136 4.76 -2.18 8.93
N GLY A 137 4.30 -2.94 7.94
CA GLY A 137 4.77 -4.30 7.66
C GLY A 137 6.17 -4.35 7.07
N GLY A 138 6.62 -3.26 6.45
CA GLY A 138 7.97 -3.09 5.92
C GLY A 138 8.83 -2.13 6.75
N ASN A 139 9.68 -1.38 6.06
CA ASN A 139 10.60 -0.42 6.65
C ASN A 139 10.00 0.97 6.70
N VAL A 140 10.49 1.78 7.63
CA VAL A 140 10.31 3.23 7.60
C VAL A 140 11.67 3.85 7.26
N GLN A 141 11.76 4.42 6.07
CA GLN A 141 12.98 5.03 5.52
C GLN A 141 12.80 6.53 5.36
N VAL A 142 13.64 7.30 6.04
CA VAL A 142 13.54 8.76 6.07
C VAL A 142 14.90 9.37 5.77
N VAL A 143 15.05 9.98 4.60
CA VAL A 143 16.34 10.41 4.06
C VAL A 143 16.31 11.85 3.57
N GLN A 144 17.32 12.65 3.93
CA GLN A 144 17.57 13.99 3.36
C GLN A 144 16.45 15.03 3.55
N ASN A 145 15.59 14.89 4.56
CA ASN A 145 14.47 15.82 4.77
C ASN A 145 14.86 17.01 5.67
N THR A 146 14.31 18.20 5.39
CA THR A 146 14.69 19.46 6.07
C THR A 146 13.61 20.13 6.92
N GLY A 147 12.35 19.70 6.80
CA GLY A 147 11.23 20.29 7.54
C GLY A 147 10.99 19.75 8.95
N GLY A 148 11.83 18.83 9.41
CA GLY A 148 11.67 18.09 10.66
C GLY A 148 10.84 16.82 10.49
N VAL A 149 11.12 15.83 11.35
CA VAL A 149 10.51 14.50 11.28
C VAL A 149 10.12 14.04 12.67
N GLU A 150 8.90 13.56 12.82
CA GLU A 150 8.39 12.92 14.03
C GLU A 150 7.94 11.48 13.74
N ILE A 151 8.50 10.54 14.49
CA ILE A 151 8.18 9.11 14.37
C ILE A 151 7.82 8.60 15.77
N GLU A 152 6.54 8.38 16.03
CA GLU A 152 6.05 8.10 17.38
C GLU A 152 5.01 6.98 17.44
N GLY A 153 5.17 6.07 18.41
CA GLY A 153 4.14 5.09 18.78
C GLY A 153 3.85 4.05 17.70
N ASN A 154 4.77 3.78 16.79
CA ASN A 154 4.55 2.85 15.68
C ASN A 154 4.96 1.42 16.03
N THR A 155 4.34 0.45 15.35
CA THR A 155 4.84 -0.92 15.27
C THR A 155 5.41 -1.14 13.87
N ILE A 156 6.70 -1.47 13.78
CA ILE A 156 7.44 -1.59 12.52
C ILE A 156 8.06 -2.98 12.46
N ASP A 157 7.62 -3.79 11.49
CA ASP A 157 8.12 -5.16 11.31
C ASP A 157 9.48 -5.19 10.60
N GLY A 158 9.79 -4.18 9.79
CA GLY A 158 11.10 -3.98 9.19
C GLY A 158 12.04 -3.11 10.03
N ASN A 159 12.91 -2.40 9.32
CA ASN A 159 13.89 -1.48 9.91
C ASN A 159 13.34 -0.04 9.98
N LEU A 160 13.84 0.72 10.95
CA LEU A 160 13.64 2.15 11.07
C LEU A 160 14.95 2.87 10.75
N GLN A 161 15.05 3.43 9.54
CA GLN A 161 16.29 3.95 8.96
C GLN A 161 16.18 5.45 8.68
N CYS A 162 17.07 6.25 9.27
CA CYS A 162 16.99 7.70 9.16
C CYS A 162 18.35 8.34 8.91
N LYS A 163 18.53 8.94 7.73
CA LYS A 163 19.83 9.43 7.29
C LYS A 163 19.74 10.85 6.74
N GLU A 164 20.71 11.69 7.10
CA GLU A 164 20.88 13.05 6.53
C GLU A 164 19.66 13.99 6.71
N ASN A 165 18.77 13.72 7.67
CA ASN A 165 17.68 14.65 7.99
C ASN A 165 18.15 15.78 8.88
N THR A 166 17.66 16.99 8.65
CA THR A 166 18.03 18.19 9.40
C THR A 166 16.78 19.03 9.71
N PRO A 167 16.30 19.10 10.96
CA PRO A 167 16.86 18.47 12.16
C PRO A 167 16.77 16.94 12.13
N ALA A 168 17.57 16.29 12.97
CA ALA A 168 17.46 14.84 13.17
C ALA A 168 16.06 14.47 13.66
N PRO A 169 15.53 13.28 13.30
CA PRO A 169 14.18 12.88 13.69
C PRO A 169 14.01 12.82 15.21
N VAL A 170 12.80 13.17 15.66
CA VAL A 170 12.34 13.08 17.06
C VAL A 170 11.21 12.07 17.19
N GLY A 171 10.84 11.75 18.44
CA GLY A 171 9.73 10.84 18.76
C GLY A 171 10.16 9.70 19.68
N GLY A 172 9.26 8.76 19.90
CA GLY A 172 9.47 7.68 20.86
C GLY A 172 8.37 6.62 20.82
N GLY A 173 8.47 5.59 21.66
CA GLY A 173 7.45 4.55 21.77
C GLY A 173 7.32 3.63 20.55
N ASN A 174 8.29 3.64 19.64
CA ASN A 174 8.27 2.75 18.48
C ASN A 174 8.74 1.34 18.88
N ILE A 175 7.97 0.33 18.49
CA ILE A 175 8.32 -1.09 18.57
C ILE A 175 8.86 -1.49 17.21
N VAL A 176 10.15 -1.82 17.13
CA VAL A 176 10.82 -2.17 15.88
C VAL A 176 11.32 -3.60 15.96
N GLN A 177 10.88 -4.47 15.05
CA GLN A 177 11.33 -5.86 14.99
C GLN A 177 12.71 -5.98 14.33
N GLY A 178 12.98 -5.14 13.33
CA GLY A 178 14.29 -4.99 12.71
C GLY A 178 15.24 -4.11 13.52
N SER A 179 16.10 -3.37 12.80
CA SER A 179 17.07 -2.43 13.38
C SER A 179 16.53 -1.00 13.43
N LYS A 180 17.02 -0.22 14.40
CA LYS A 180 17.03 1.24 14.32
C LYS A 180 18.39 1.68 13.82
N GLU A 181 18.44 2.50 12.77
CA GLU A 181 19.68 2.85 12.09
C GLU A 181 19.92 4.36 12.05
N ASP A 182 21.20 4.73 11.99
CA ASP A 182 21.67 6.12 11.86
C ASP A 182 21.02 7.06 12.88
N GLN A 183 20.38 8.14 12.42
CA GLN A 183 19.76 9.16 13.27
C GLN A 183 18.58 8.60 14.08
N CYS A 184 17.99 7.47 13.66
CA CYS A 184 16.87 6.86 14.36
C CYS A 184 17.29 5.92 15.50
N ARG A 185 18.59 5.65 15.66
CA ARG A 185 19.11 4.88 16.81
C ARG A 185 18.83 5.54 18.16
N GLN A 186 18.67 6.86 18.17
CA GLN A 186 18.42 7.63 19.39
C GLN A 186 16.94 7.65 19.80
N LEU A 187 16.02 7.21 18.94
CA LEU A 187 14.60 7.26 19.23
C LEU A 187 14.21 6.23 20.30
N SER A 188 13.59 6.71 21.36
CA SER A 188 13.05 5.89 22.45
C SER A 188 12.10 4.81 21.92
N GLY A 189 12.11 3.62 22.53
CA GLY A 189 11.26 2.49 22.13
C GLY A 189 12.04 1.18 22.05
N HIS A 190 11.33 0.05 22.10
CA HIS A 190 11.93 -1.28 22.23
C HIS A 190 12.26 -1.88 20.86
N VAL A 191 13.47 -2.42 20.71
CA VAL A 191 13.79 -3.35 19.63
C VAL A 191 13.48 -4.74 20.16
N THR A 192 12.49 -5.41 19.56
CA THR A 192 12.12 -6.76 20.00
C THR A 192 13.24 -7.71 19.56
N THR A 193 14.09 -8.11 20.51
CA THR A 193 15.22 -9.02 20.24
C THR A 193 14.81 -10.49 20.20
N THR A 194 13.52 -10.79 20.27
CA THR A 194 13.00 -12.17 20.25
C THR A 194 12.78 -12.61 18.80
N PRO A 195 13.50 -13.64 18.30
CA PRO A 195 13.18 -14.27 17.02
C PRO A 195 11.76 -14.87 17.06
N PRO A 196 11.08 -15.08 15.92
CA PRO A 196 9.67 -15.48 15.84
C PRO A 196 9.36 -16.94 16.28
N ARG A 197 10.08 -17.50 17.26
CA ARG A 197 9.90 -18.88 17.76
C ARG A 197 8.62 -19.09 18.57
N ASP A 198 8.03 -18.05 19.15
CA ASP A 198 6.83 -18.18 19.99
C ASP A 198 5.54 -18.42 19.20
N LYS A 199 5.52 -18.14 17.89
CA LYS A 199 4.31 -18.26 17.05
C LYS A 199 3.89 -19.71 16.82
N CYS A 200 4.81 -20.68 16.76
CA CYS A 200 4.49 -22.11 16.60
C CYS A 200 4.04 -22.80 17.90
N ASN A 201 4.33 -22.22 19.07
CA ASN A 201 4.10 -22.83 20.38
C ASN A 201 2.73 -22.49 20.99
N GLN A 202 1.97 -21.56 20.39
CA GLN A 202 0.60 -21.30 20.81
C GLN A 202 -0.28 -22.48 20.39
N SER A 203 -1.08 -23.01 21.33
CA SER A 203 -1.84 -24.24 21.08
C SER A 203 -3.18 -24.01 20.35
N HIS A 204 -3.63 -22.75 20.21
CA HIS A 204 -4.93 -22.43 19.63
C HIS A 204 -4.87 -21.21 18.72
N PRO A 205 -5.63 -21.21 17.60
CA PRO A 205 -5.84 -20.02 16.81
C PRO A 205 -6.40 -18.89 17.68
N SER A 206 -5.89 -17.68 17.48
CA SER A 206 -6.33 -16.49 18.20
C SER A 206 -6.68 -15.39 17.21
N VAL A 207 -7.73 -14.65 17.52
CA VAL A 207 -8.08 -13.44 16.78
C VAL A 207 -7.51 -12.27 17.56
N ALA A 208 -6.58 -11.54 16.97
CA ALA A 208 -6.01 -10.34 17.56
C ALA A 208 -7.01 -9.17 17.49
N GLU A 209 -6.79 -8.14 18.31
CA GLU A 209 -7.69 -6.97 18.40
C GLU A 209 -7.80 -6.20 17.06
N ASP A 210 -6.87 -6.43 16.14
CA ASP A 210 -6.75 -5.83 14.81
C ASP A 210 -7.43 -6.65 13.69
N THR A 211 -8.27 -7.64 14.03
CA THR A 211 -8.96 -8.58 13.12
C THR A 211 -8.05 -9.57 12.37
N ASN A 212 -6.79 -9.69 12.78
CA ASN A 212 -5.91 -10.73 12.27
C ASN A 212 -6.19 -12.07 12.95
N LEU A 213 -6.31 -13.12 12.15
CA LEU A 213 -6.37 -14.49 12.61
C LEU A 213 -4.96 -15.06 12.66
N HIS A 214 -4.43 -15.23 13.85
CA HIS A 214 -3.18 -15.92 14.05
C HIS A 214 -3.42 -17.44 14.05
N ILE A 215 -2.76 -18.14 13.14
CA ILE A 215 -2.78 -19.59 13.06
C ILE A 215 -1.41 -20.11 13.46
N PRO A 216 -1.27 -20.63 14.69
CA PRO A 216 0.03 -21.00 15.20
C PRO A 216 0.60 -22.25 14.53
N ARG A 217 -0.26 -23.13 14.00
CA ARG A 217 0.15 -24.34 13.26
C ARG A 217 -0.78 -24.59 12.08
N VAL A 218 -0.21 -24.56 10.88
CA VAL A 218 -0.79 -25.01 9.62
C VAL A 218 0.02 -26.22 9.14
N SER A 219 -0.64 -27.37 9.00
CA SER A 219 0.00 -28.58 8.44
C SER A 219 -0.31 -28.67 6.95
N VAL A 220 0.74 -28.70 6.13
CA VAL A 220 0.64 -28.85 4.68
C VAL A 220 1.09 -30.26 4.33
N ILE A 221 0.20 -31.04 3.71
CA ILE A 221 0.53 -32.39 3.24
C ILE A 221 1.12 -32.25 1.83
N THR A 222 2.36 -32.67 1.67
CA THR A 222 3.08 -32.71 0.39
C THR A 222 3.39 -34.16 0.00
N PRO A 223 3.76 -34.43 -1.26
CA PRO A 223 4.20 -35.78 -1.67
C PRO A 223 5.39 -36.32 -0.87
N SER A 224 6.19 -35.44 -0.26
CA SER A 224 7.36 -35.78 0.55
C SER A 224 7.09 -35.91 2.06
N GLY A 225 5.86 -35.65 2.51
CA GLY A 225 5.47 -35.75 3.92
C GLY A 225 4.60 -34.59 4.39
N VAL A 226 4.48 -34.42 5.72
CA VAL A 226 3.76 -33.31 6.32
C VAL A 226 4.75 -32.24 6.73
N GLU A 227 4.56 -31.01 6.24
CA GLU A 227 5.32 -29.83 6.65
C GLU A 227 4.46 -28.92 7.53
N VAL A 228 5.05 -28.30 8.56
CA VAL A 228 4.32 -27.48 9.53
C VAL A 228 4.80 -26.04 9.46
N TYR A 229 3.85 -25.10 9.50
CA TYR A 229 4.11 -23.67 9.41
C TYR A 229 3.30 -22.90 10.46
N TRP A 230 3.70 -21.68 10.77
CA TRP A 230 2.82 -20.68 11.40
C TRP A 230 2.41 -19.65 10.34
N ALA A 231 1.20 -19.13 10.45
CA ALA A 231 0.68 -18.12 9.53
C ALA A 231 -0.10 -17.04 10.30
N THR A 232 0.05 -15.78 9.88
CA THR A 232 -0.89 -14.73 10.27
C THR A 232 -1.75 -14.42 9.06
N LEU A 233 -3.05 -14.65 9.17
CA LEU A 233 -4.00 -14.35 8.11
C LEU A 233 -4.75 -13.07 8.43
N ARG A 234 -4.86 -12.19 7.45
CA ARG A 234 -5.67 -10.98 7.55
C ARG A 234 -7.10 -11.29 7.13
N PHE A 235 -8.08 -10.86 7.91
CA PHE A 235 -9.47 -10.94 7.46
C PHE A 235 -9.68 -10.06 6.23
N ALA A 236 -10.28 -10.64 5.18
CA ALA A 236 -10.58 -10.00 3.90
C ALA A 236 -12.10 -9.80 3.80
N PRO A 237 -12.66 -8.75 4.45
CA PRO A 237 -14.10 -8.52 4.49
C PRO A 237 -14.72 -8.31 3.10
N GLU A 238 -13.95 -7.75 2.17
CA GLU A 238 -14.35 -7.51 0.79
C GLU A 238 -14.57 -8.79 -0.04
N LEU A 239 -13.84 -9.86 0.29
CA LEU A 239 -14.00 -11.18 -0.30
C LEU A 239 -15.00 -12.05 0.46
N SER A 240 -15.30 -11.67 1.70
CA SER A 240 -16.23 -12.37 2.57
C SER A 240 -17.68 -12.09 2.17
N ARG A 241 -18.32 -13.03 1.47
CA ARG A 241 -19.71 -12.92 1.00
C ARG A 241 -20.51 -14.18 1.33
N ASN A 242 -21.83 -14.03 1.47
CA ASN A 242 -22.78 -15.12 1.68
C ASN A 242 -22.46 -16.00 2.91
N GLY A 243 -21.97 -15.39 4.00
CA GLY A 243 -21.62 -16.09 5.24
C GLY A 243 -20.26 -16.78 5.23
N ASN A 244 -19.53 -16.72 4.12
CA ASN A 244 -18.15 -17.19 4.06
C ASN A 244 -17.20 -16.08 4.52
N LEU A 245 -16.30 -16.42 5.44
CA LEU A 245 -15.20 -15.56 5.87
C LEU A 245 -13.97 -15.93 5.05
N VAL A 246 -13.39 -14.94 4.38
CA VAL A 246 -12.15 -15.08 3.62
C VAL A 246 -11.04 -14.43 4.43
N PHE A 247 -9.92 -15.12 4.52
CA PHE A 247 -8.69 -14.61 5.13
C PHE A 247 -7.54 -14.78 4.14
N GLU A 248 -6.69 -13.76 4.05
CA GLU A 248 -5.58 -13.71 3.12
C GLU A 248 -4.25 -13.78 3.85
N LEU A 249 -3.31 -14.51 3.25
CA LEU A 249 -1.91 -14.51 3.65
C LEU A 249 -1.21 -13.34 2.94
N ALA A 250 -1.27 -12.15 3.53
CA ALA A 250 -0.54 -10.99 3.02
C ALA A 250 0.97 -11.23 3.17
N ASN A 251 1.78 -10.96 2.15
CA ASN A 251 3.25 -11.09 2.19
C ASN A 251 3.75 -12.43 2.79
N PRO A 252 3.66 -13.55 2.04
CA PRO A 252 4.00 -14.88 2.54
C PRO A 252 5.43 -15.01 3.09
N ALA A 253 6.38 -14.21 2.60
CA ALA A 253 7.76 -14.24 3.07
C ALA A 253 7.91 -13.77 4.53
N THR A 254 6.99 -12.94 5.03
CA THR A 254 7.02 -12.37 6.39
C THR A 254 5.90 -12.90 7.29
N ASN A 255 4.80 -13.36 6.71
CA ASN A 255 3.62 -13.85 7.42
C ASN A 255 3.39 -15.37 7.33
N LEU A 256 4.35 -16.10 6.78
CA LEU A 256 4.44 -17.55 6.84
C LEU A 256 5.87 -17.94 7.21
N GLY A 257 6.03 -18.77 8.24
CA GLY A 257 7.32 -19.33 8.61
C GLY A 257 7.21 -20.82 8.86
N ARG A 258 8.27 -21.56 8.53
CA ARG A 258 8.34 -23.01 8.81
C ARG A 258 8.55 -23.23 10.31
N CYS A 259 7.77 -24.14 10.90
CA CYS A 259 8.04 -24.65 12.24
C CYS A 259 9.06 -25.80 12.13
N ASP A 260 10.01 -25.86 13.06
CA ASP A 260 10.94 -26.99 13.21
C ASP A 260 10.21 -28.28 13.67
#